data_AF-A0A9D1JZX4-F1
#
_entry.id   AF-A0A9D1JZX4-F1
#
_cell.length_a   1.000
_cell.length_b   1.000
_cell.length_c   1.000
_cell.angle_alpha   90.00
_cell.angle_beta   90.00
_cell.angle_gamma   90.00
#
_symmetry.space_group_name_H-M   'P 1'
#
loop_
_entity.id
_entity.type
_entity.pdbx_description
1 polymer ?
#
loop_
_entity_poly.entity_id
_entity_poly.type
_entity_poly.pdbx_seq_one_letter_code
_entity_poly.pdbx_strand_id
1 'polypeptide(L)'
;MKKLTALFLAAILAAGILASCGNDAEPSSEASSESSVTSELDSESSAESSAESSAEETESSQAEESSQNESAEPSEESSASSETASKPATGNSSVSSKPAASKPAESSEQAPPPAQSVNTDDSTAPEGAEVSLSSIISQLYEGIPEEEMPMVMEIALTAENSEYYVGVPSSSYTEGLASDSAIGSIAHSVCLLRAKDADAAAALAKDVESKANPAKWICVTAEKMIVKQKGDLVLLIMASSSNADTISANFDNLSV
;
A
#
# COMPACT_ATOMS: atom_id res chain seq x y z
N MET A 1 -1.52 -41.68 13.56
CA MET A 1 -1.18 -42.96 12.87
C MET A 1 -0.86 -42.65 11.43
N LYS A 2 0.23 -43.16 10.86
CA LYS A 2 0.76 -42.74 9.55
C LYS A 2 0.62 -43.90 8.53
N LYS A 3 -0.07 -43.66 7.41
CA LYS A 3 -0.15 -44.52 6.21
C LYS A 3 -0.17 -43.52 5.03
N LEU A 4 0.86 -43.35 4.22
CA LEU A 4 1.66 -44.29 3.42
C LEU A 4 0.85 -44.97 2.31
N THR A 5 0.66 -44.24 1.22
CA THR A 5 0.32 -44.76 -0.11
C THR A 5 1.23 -44.07 -1.12
N ALA A 6 2.19 -44.82 -1.64
CA ALA A 6 3.09 -44.37 -2.69
C ALA A 6 2.75 -45.08 -4.01
N LEU A 7 3.25 -44.50 -5.10
CA LEU A 7 3.63 -45.20 -6.33
C LEU A 7 2.47 -45.66 -7.24
N PHE A 8 2.06 -44.77 -8.15
CA PHE A 8 1.67 -45.19 -9.50
C PHE A 8 2.80 -44.79 -10.46
N LEU A 9 3.47 -45.80 -11.00
CA LEU A 9 4.55 -45.66 -11.98
C LEU A 9 4.11 -46.42 -13.23
N ALA A 10 3.79 -45.68 -14.29
CA ALA A 10 3.51 -46.24 -15.62
C ALA A 10 4.19 -45.35 -16.66
N ALA A 11 5.25 -45.87 -17.27
CA ALA A 11 5.99 -45.16 -18.31
C ALA A 11 5.21 -45.15 -19.63
N ILE A 12 5.25 -44.03 -20.34
CA ILE A 12 5.09 -44.01 -21.80
C ILE A 12 6.37 -43.41 -22.37
N LEU A 13 7.08 -44.24 -23.12
CA LEU A 13 8.34 -43.95 -23.77
C LEU A 13 8.07 -43.51 -25.22
N ALA A 14 8.96 -42.63 -25.72
CA ALA A 14 9.47 -42.58 -27.10
C ALA A 14 9.00 -41.48 -28.08
N ALA A 15 10.05 -40.87 -28.65
CA ALA A 15 10.21 -40.38 -30.02
C ALA A 15 9.59 -39.02 -30.43
N GLY A 16 10.48 -38.08 -30.78
CA GLY A 16 10.09 -36.79 -31.36
C GLY A 16 11.23 -35.79 -31.62
N ILE A 17 12.48 -36.21 -31.82
CA ILE A 17 13.54 -35.29 -32.27
C ILE A 17 13.50 -35.22 -33.79
N LEU A 18 13.19 -34.03 -34.34
CA LEU A 18 13.60 -33.65 -35.69
C LEU A 18 14.23 -32.25 -35.62
N ALA A 19 15.44 -32.15 -36.18
CA ALA A 19 16.14 -30.90 -36.33
C ALA A 19 15.58 -30.11 -37.52
N SER A 20 15.63 -28.79 -37.44
CA SER A 20 15.77 -27.95 -38.63
C SER A 20 16.77 -26.84 -38.34
N CYS A 21 17.95 -26.94 -38.93
CA CYS A 21 18.76 -25.76 -39.19
C CYS A 21 18.04 -24.91 -40.27
N GLY A 22 18.29 -23.60 -40.28
CA GLY A 22 17.63 -22.68 -41.21
C GLY A 22 18.29 -22.62 -42.59
N ASN A 23 17.71 -21.78 -43.46
CA ASN A 23 18.48 -20.99 -44.42
C ASN A 23 17.67 -19.74 -44.81
N ASP A 24 18.37 -18.63 -45.01
CA ASP A 24 17.90 -17.40 -45.65
C ASP A 24 17.22 -17.65 -47.00
N ALA A 25 16.15 -16.88 -47.30
CA ALA A 25 15.76 -16.46 -48.65
C ALA A 25 14.59 -15.45 -48.61
N GLU A 26 14.91 -14.17 -48.47
CA GLU A 26 14.20 -13.11 -49.23
C GLU A 26 14.58 -13.23 -50.73
N PRO A 27 13.91 -12.57 -51.72
CA PRO A 27 13.10 -11.34 -51.61
C PRO A 27 11.84 -11.24 -52.51
N SER A 28 11.07 -10.15 -52.34
CA SER A 28 10.91 -9.11 -53.39
C SER A 28 9.86 -8.03 -53.06
N SER A 29 10.27 -6.76 -53.11
CA SER A 29 9.57 -5.59 -53.73
C SER A 29 8.11 -5.24 -53.31
N GLU A 30 7.73 -4.00 -53.03
CA GLU A 30 8.23 -2.69 -53.47
C GLU A 30 8.10 -1.60 -52.37
N ALA A 31 9.07 -0.68 -52.36
CA ALA A 31 8.99 0.79 -52.26
C ALA A 31 7.91 1.50 -51.36
N SER A 32 8.18 2.64 -50.72
CA SER A 32 9.26 3.62 -50.97
C SER A 32 9.46 4.62 -49.83
N SER A 33 10.66 5.26 -49.81
CA SER A 33 10.98 6.62 -49.30
C SER A 33 10.70 6.98 -47.83
N GLU A 34 11.59 7.62 -47.06
CA GLU A 34 12.96 8.13 -47.30
C GLU A 34 13.65 8.28 -45.91
N SER A 35 14.94 7.93 -45.74
CA SER A 35 16.10 8.85 -45.69
C SER A 35 15.97 9.99 -44.64
N SER A 36 16.87 10.26 -43.69
CA SER A 36 18.17 9.73 -43.21
C SER A 36 18.41 10.30 -41.77
N VAL A 37 19.52 10.13 -41.01
CA VAL A 37 20.93 9.75 -41.28
C VAL A 37 21.57 9.05 -40.05
N THR A 38 22.82 8.64 -40.25
CA THR A 38 23.97 8.25 -39.38
C THR A 38 24.17 9.04 -38.05
N SER A 39 24.96 8.61 -37.06
CA SER A 39 26.09 7.65 -37.04
C SER A 39 26.29 7.13 -35.59
N GLU A 40 26.44 5.82 -35.35
CA GLU A 40 27.72 5.06 -35.23
C GLU A 40 28.43 5.11 -33.85
N LEU A 41 28.53 3.92 -33.24
CA LEU A 41 29.74 3.28 -32.64
C LEU A 41 30.38 3.96 -31.38
N ASP A 42 30.98 3.23 -30.43
CA ASP A 42 31.53 1.86 -30.44
C ASP A 42 31.59 1.26 -29.00
N SER A 43 31.69 -0.08 -28.90
CA SER A 43 32.49 -0.96 -27.99
C SER A 43 33.04 -0.48 -26.61
N GLU A 44 33.45 -1.32 -25.64
CA GLU A 44 33.36 -2.76 -25.27
C GLU A 44 34.01 -2.88 -23.84
N SER A 45 34.16 -4.10 -23.28
CA SER A 45 35.02 -4.46 -22.11
C SER A 45 34.48 -4.07 -20.72
N SER A 46 34.09 -4.98 -19.81
CA SER A 46 34.76 -6.16 -19.19
C SER A 46 35.55 -5.87 -17.89
N ALA A 47 34.96 -6.37 -16.79
CA ALA A 47 35.56 -7.19 -15.72
C ALA A 47 36.51 -6.61 -14.63
N GLU A 48 36.31 -7.14 -13.41
CA GLU A 48 37.26 -7.27 -12.27
C GLU A 48 37.65 -5.98 -11.50
N SER A 49 37.93 -5.94 -10.19
CA SER A 49 37.74 -6.87 -9.03
C SER A 49 38.05 -6.12 -7.69
N SER A 50 38.07 -6.82 -6.55
CA SER A 50 38.60 -6.42 -5.21
C SER A 50 37.67 -5.54 -4.34
N ALA A 51 37.25 -5.92 -3.11
CA ALA A 51 37.99 -6.21 -1.85
C ALA A 51 38.62 -4.92 -1.24
N GLU A 52 38.61 -4.64 0.08
CA GLU A 52 38.39 -5.43 1.31
C GLU A 52 38.05 -4.49 2.52
N SER A 53 37.94 -5.06 3.74
CA SER A 53 37.93 -4.42 5.09
C SER A 53 36.59 -3.83 5.59
N SER A 54 36.26 -3.91 6.88
CA SER A 54 36.80 -4.76 7.96
C SER A 54 35.75 -5.01 9.05
N ALA A 55 35.95 -6.06 9.85
CA ALA A 55 35.13 -6.40 11.01
C ALA A 55 35.65 -5.74 12.31
N GLU A 56 35.12 -6.23 13.45
CA GLU A 56 35.46 -5.94 14.85
C GLU A 56 34.73 -4.73 15.48
N GLU A 57 33.81 -4.91 16.46
CA GLU A 57 33.96 -5.40 17.86
C GLU A 57 34.32 -4.24 18.83
N THR A 58 34.00 -4.19 20.13
CA THR A 58 32.92 -4.74 21.00
C THR A 58 32.95 -3.94 22.32
N GLU A 59 31.88 -4.00 23.12
CA GLU A 59 31.87 -3.87 24.60
C GLU A 59 31.94 -2.50 25.34
N SER A 60 31.61 -2.61 26.65
CA SER A 60 31.72 -1.66 27.77
C SER A 60 30.75 -0.46 27.83
N SER A 61 30.03 -0.18 28.94
CA SER A 61 29.83 -0.87 30.24
C SER A 61 28.46 -0.47 30.85
N GLN A 62 27.72 -1.35 31.55
CA GLN A 62 27.61 -1.42 33.03
C GLN A 62 27.19 -0.08 33.71
N ALA A 63 25.93 0.15 34.13
CA ALA A 63 25.16 -0.37 35.29
C ALA A 63 25.22 0.56 36.54
N GLU A 64 24.51 0.20 37.63
CA GLU A 64 24.21 0.97 38.87
C GLU A 64 23.22 2.14 38.64
N GLU A 65 21.94 2.13 39.04
CA GLU A 65 21.24 1.85 40.31
C GLU A 65 21.13 3.06 41.27
N SER A 66 19.90 3.30 41.78
CA SER A 66 19.54 3.52 43.20
C SER A 66 18.54 4.68 43.47
N SER A 67 17.61 4.42 44.40
CA SER A 67 16.81 5.36 45.23
C SER A 67 15.74 6.23 44.52
N GLN A 68 14.44 5.91 44.64
CA GLN A 68 13.55 6.11 45.81
C GLN A 68 13.36 7.58 46.26
N ASN A 69 12.12 8.07 46.17
CA ASN A 69 11.50 8.83 47.26
C ASN A 69 9.96 8.61 47.29
N GLU A 70 9.37 8.83 48.45
CA GLU A 70 8.03 8.39 48.88
C GLU A 70 7.16 9.61 49.30
N SER A 71 5.84 9.41 49.43
CA SER A 71 4.87 10.28 50.15
C SER A 71 4.61 11.70 49.53
N ALA A 72 3.39 12.24 49.41
CA ALA A 72 2.16 12.02 50.18
C ALA A 72 0.90 12.58 49.47
N GLU A 73 -0.23 11.88 49.64
CA GLU A 73 -1.60 12.42 49.67
C GLU A 73 -2.02 12.64 51.15
N PRO A 74 -3.24 13.11 51.54
CA PRO A 74 -4.34 13.74 50.77
C PRO A 74 -4.88 15.04 51.43
N SER A 75 -5.91 15.67 50.84
CA SER A 75 -6.95 16.42 51.60
C SER A 75 -8.19 16.77 50.75
N GLU A 76 -9.38 16.75 51.36
CA GLU A 76 -10.70 16.72 50.69
C GLU A 76 -11.42 18.09 50.55
N GLU A 77 -12.56 18.07 49.83
CA GLU A 77 -13.76 18.94 49.90
C GLU A 77 -13.64 20.48 50.08
N SER A 78 -14.32 21.27 49.22
CA SER A 78 -15.77 21.53 49.38
C SER A 78 -16.35 22.63 48.45
N SER A 79 -17.61 22.44 48.03
CA SER A 79 -18.72 23.41 47.88
C SER A 79 -18.64 24.76 47.13
N ALA A 80 -19.51 24.87 46.12
CA ALA A 80 -20.54 25.91 45.91
C ALA A 80 -20.22 27.38 45.49
N SER A 81 -20.54 27.68 44.23
CA SER A 81 -21.45 28.75 43.74
C SER A 81 -21.50 30.15 44.42
N SER A 82 -21.20 31.23 43.67
CA SER A 82 -22.20 32.28 43.38
C SER A 82 -21.78 33.35 42.36
N GLU A 83 -22.82 33.81 41.67
CA GLU A 83 -23.04 34.90 40.70
C GLU A 83 -22.25 36.25 40.70
N THR A 84 -22.28 36.83 39.50
CA THR A 84 -22.51 38.28 39.20
C THR A 84 -21.36 39.29 39.36
N ALA A 85 -20.65 39.52 38.24
CA ALA A 85 -19.75 40.65 38.03
C ALA A 85 -20.44 41.82 37.30
N SER A 86 -20.49 43.00 37.93
CA SER A 86 -20.98 44.24 37.31
C SER A 86 -19.82 45.11 36.79
N LYS A 87 -19.95 45.61 35.56
CA LYS A 87 -19.04 46.55 34.88
C LYS A 87 -19.48 48.01 35.11
N PRO A 88 -18.56 48.96 35.37
CA PRO A 88 -18.30 50.07 34.41
C PRO A 88 -16.78 50.35 34.23
N ALA A 89 -16.24 50.50 33.01
CA ALA A 89 -16.23 51.71 32.15
C ALA A 89 -15.17 52.76 32.59
N THR A 90 -14.40 53.49 31.77
CA THR A 90 -14.09 53.60 30.33
C THR A 90 -13.14 54.81 30.19
N GLY A 91 -12.23 54.82 29.22
CA GLY A 91 -11.64 56.05 28.66
C GLY A 91 -10.25 55.84 28.05
N ASN A 92 -9.83 56.55 26.98
CA ASN A 92 -10.58 57.29 25.96
C ASN A 92 -9.69 57.49 24.70
N SER A 93 -10.32 57.71 23.54
CA SER A 93 -9.79 58.43 22.36
C SER A 93 -8.56 57.93 21.54
N SER A 94 -8.88 57.55 20.30
CA SER A 94 -8.47 58.25 19.04
C SER A 94 -7.19 57.87 18.25
N VAL A 95 -7.46 57.25 17.09
CA VAL A 95 -7.20 57.75 15.70
C VAL A 95 -5.91 57.40 14.91
N SER A 96 -6.13 56.76 13.75
CA SER A 96 -5.35 56.71 12.48
C SER A 96 -3.90 56.22 12.42
N SER A 97 -3.64 55.13 11.67
CA SER A 97 -3.14 55.18 10.27
C SER A 97 -2.83 53.79 9.66
N LYS A 98 -2.95 53.66 8.33
CA LYS A 98 -2.62 52.49 7.47
C LYS A 98 -1.24 52.73 6.80
N PRO A 99 -0.30 51.75 6.70
CA PRO A 99 -0.23 50.91 5.47
C PRO A 99 0.37 49.47 5.55
N ALA A 100 -0.16 48.63 4.65
CA ALA A 100 0.38 47.50 3.87
C ALA A 100 1.59 46.61 4.29
N ALA A 101 1.41 45.31 3.99
CA ALA A 101 2.40 44.21 3.83
C ALA A 101 3.05 43.66 5.13
N SER A 102 3.28 42.36 5.32
CA SER A 102 3.34 41.23 4.35
C SER A 102 2.64 39.94 4.85
N LYS A 103 2.22 39.09 3.91
CA LYS A 103 1.66 37.73 4.12
C LYS A 103 2.78 36.70 4.34
N PRO A 104 2.79 35.91 5.43
CA PRO A 104 3.41 34.59 5.44
C PRO A 104 2.53 33.57 4.70
N ALA A 105 3.16 32.60 4.03
CA ALA A 105 2.46 31.63 3.21
C ALA A 105 1.60 30.65 4.03
N GLU A 106 0.52 30.23 3.39
CA GLU A 106 -0.46 29.25 3.85
C GLU A 106 0.17 27.86 3.79
N SER A 107 0.34 27.19 4.93
CA SER A 107 0.78 25.79 4.96
C SER A 107 -0.42 24.92 4.62
N SER A 108 -0.34 24.17 3.51
CA SER A 108 -1.45 23.38 2.98
C SER A 108 -1.78 22.19 3.87
N GLU A 109 -2.69 22.39 4.83
CA GLU A 109 -3.34 21.32 5.57
C GLU A 109 -4.50 20.76 4.72
N GLN A 110 -4.18 19.88 3.78
CA GLN A 110 -5.18 19.20 2.96
C GLN A 110 -5.77 18.04 3.75
N ALA A 111 -6.89 18.31 4.44
CA ALA A 111 -7.71 17.27 5.05
C ALA A 111 -8.14 16.23 4.00
N PRO A 112 -8.24 14.94 4.36
CA PRO A 112 -8.72 13.91 3.43
C PRO A 112 -10.17 14.18 3.02
N PRO A 113 -10.57 13.80 1.78
CA PRO A 113 -11.94 14.00 1.30
C PRO A 113 -12.94 13.22 2.16
N PRO A 114 -14.19 13.71 2.30
CA PRO A 114 -15.18 13.10 3.19
C PRO A 114 -15.56 11.70 2.73
N ALA A 115 -15.46 10.73 3.63
CA ALA A 115 -15.90 9.35 3.40
C ALA A 115 -17.40 9.31 3.08
N GLN A 116 -17.75 9.00 1.84
CA GLN A 116 -19.13 8.70 1.46
C GLN A 116 -19.39 7.22 1.71
N SER A 117 -19.92 6.91 2.90
CA SER A 117 -20.39 5.56 3.23
C SER A 117 -21.60 5.23 2.36
N VAL A 118 -21.40 4.35 1.38
CA VAL A 118 -22.49 3.66 0.69
C VAL A 118 -22.78 2.36 1.43
N ASN A 119 -23.97 2.24 1.99
CA ASN A 119 -24.48 0.95 2.47
C ASN A 119 -25.32 0.36 1.33
N THR A 120 -24.96 -0.82 0.83
CA THR A 120 -25.80 -1.55 -0.12
C THR A 120 -25.63 -3.05 0.11
N ASP A 121 -26.45 -3.58 1.01
CA ASP A 121 -26.83 -4.98 1.04
C ASP A 121 -27.86 -5.22 -0.08
N ASP A 122 -27.46 -5.91 -1.15
CA ASP A 122 -28.36 -6.67 -2.03
C ASP A 122 -27.57 -7.76 -2.77
N SER A 123 -27.63 -8.98 -2.26
CA SER A 123 -26.97 -10.14 -2.85
C SER A 123 -27.90 -10.89 -3.80
N THR A 124 -27.86 -10.57 -5.09
CA THR A 124 -28.39 -11.43 -6.17
C THR A 124 -27.37 -11.57 -7.31
N ALA A 125 -26.56 -12.63 -7.27
CA ALA A 125 -25.58 -12.92 -8.29
C ALA A 125 -26.18 -13.72 -9.47
N PRO A 126 -26.04 -13.27 -10.74
CA PRO A 126 -26.24 -14.12 -11.89
C PRO A 126 -25.04 -15.05 -12.07
N GLU A 127 -25.31 -16.35 -12.20
CA GLU A 127 -24.28 -17.39 -12.36
C GLU A 127 -23.52 -17.18 -13.68
N GLY A 128 -22.20 -16.92 -13.58
CA GLY A 128 -21.35 -16.49 -14.70
C GLY A 128 -20.72 -15.11 -14.55
N ALA A 129 -20.99 -14.37 -13.46
CA ALA A 129 -20.31 -13.11 -13.14
C ALA A 129 -18.89 -13.34 -12.56
N GLU A 130 -17.98 -12.40 -12.85
CA GLU A 130 -16.68 -12.33 -12.16
C GLU A 130 -16.87 -12.03 -10.67
N VAL A 131 -16.00 -12.59 -9.82
CA VAL A 131 -16.10 -12.44 -8.36
C VAL A 131 -15.83 -10.99 -7.96
N SER A 132 -16.74 -10.36 -7.22
CA SER A 132 -16.61 -8.95 -6.80
C SER A 132 -15.42 -8.73 -5.87
N LEU A 133 -14.76 -7.58 -5.99
CA LEU A 133 -13.57 -7.27 -5.17
C LEU A 133 -13.87 -7.28 -3.66
N SER A 134 -15.07 -6.85 -3.24
CA SER A 134 -15.51 -6.90 -1.84
C SER A 134 -15.59 -8.34 -1.29
N SER A 135 -16.11 -9.28 -2.10
CA SER A 135 -16.14 -10.69 -1.72
C SER A 135 -14.75 -11.30 -1.60
N ILE A 136 -13.80 -10.87 -2.45
CA ILE A 136 -12.40 -11.30 -2.36
C ILE A 136 -11.72 -10.69 -1.13
N ILE A 137 -11.88 -9.39 -0.87
CA ILE A 137 -11.36 -8.72 0.33
C ILE A 137 -11.89 -9.38 1.61
N SER A 138 -13.17 -9.77 1.63
CA SER A 138 -13.76 -10.50 2.77
C SER A 138 -13.05 -11.84 3.02
N GLN A 139 -12.75 -12.61 1.95
CA GLN A 139 -11.96 -13.85 2.05
C GLN A 139 -10.52 -13.61 2.51
N LEU A 140 -9.92 -12.46 2.16
CA LEU A 140 -8.56 -12.14 2.59
C LEU A 140 -8.42 -11.95 4.11
N TYR A 141 -9.50 -11.57 4.81
CA TYR A 141 -9.52 -11.41 6.26
C TYR A 141 -9.87 -12.70 7.03
N GLU A 142 -10.16 -13.82 6.35
CA GLU A 142 -10.47 -15.08 7.02
C GLU A 142 -9.33 -15.56 7.93
N GLY A 143 -9.66 -15.91 9.17
CA GLY A 143 -8.71 -16.40 10.17
C GLY A 143 -7.99 -15.32 10.99
N ILE A 144 -8.20 -14.04 10.71
CA ILE A 144 -7.72 -12.94 11.58
C ILE A 144 -8.70 -12.78 12.76
N PRO A 145 -8.22 -12.68 14.02
CA PRO A 145 -9.08 -12.41 15.17
C PRO A 145 -9.76 -11.03 15.08
N GLU A 146 -11.01 -10.92 15.53
CA GLU A 146 -11.77 -9.66 15.49
C GLU A 146 -11.10 -8.56 16.33
N GLU A 147 -10.41 -8.94 17.41
CA GLU A 147 -9.63 -8.04 18.26
C GLU A 147 -8.31 -7.54 17.63
N GLU A 148 -7.78 -8.24 16.63
CA GLU A 148 -6.61 -7.81 15.84
C GLU A 148 -7.00 -7.04 14.57
N MET A 149 -8.29 -7.07 14.21
CA MET A 149 -8.82 -6.45 13.01
C MET A 149 -9.39 -5.06 13.33
N PRO A 150 -8.85 -3.97 12.76
CA PRO A 150 -9.46 -2.66 12.95
C PRO A 150 -10.82 -2.58 12.25
N MET A 151 -11.71 -1.70 12.73
CA MET A 151 -12.88 -1.32 11.94
C MET A 151 -12.41 -0.75 10.60
N VAL A 152 -12.82 -1.36 9.51
CA VAL A 152 -12.48 -0.97 8.14
C VAL A 152 -13.70 -0.42 7.39
N MET A 153 -13.45 0.40 6.39
CA MET A 153 -14.43 0.84 5.40
C MET A 153 -13.96 0.45 4.01
N GLU A 154 -14.89 -0.02 3.18
CA GLU A 154 -14.64 -0.19 1.75
C GLU A 154 -14.78 1.14 1.00
N ILE A 155 -13.80 1.43 0.15
CA ILE A 155 -13.65 2.70 -0.56
C ILE A 155 -13.28 2.38 -2.01
N ALA A 156 -14.20 2.68 -2.94
CA ALA A 156 -13.92 2.53 -4.37
C ALA A 156 -12.80 3.49 -4.80
N LEU A 157 -11.87 2.99 -5.63
CA LEU A 157 -10.72 3.77 -6.07
C LEU A 157 -11.00 4.53 -7.36
N THR A 158 -10.98 5.86 -7.25
CA THR A 158 -11.34 6.83 -8.30
C THR A 158 -10.14 7.69 -8.69
N ALA A 159 -10.31 8.56 -9.69
CA ALA A 159 -9.25 9.46 -10.14
C ALA A 159 -8.76 10.42 -9.02
N GLU A 160 -9.60 10.71 -8.04
CA GLU A 160 -9.33 11.62 -6.93
C GLU A 160 -8.53 10.99 -5.78
N ASN A 161 -8.53 9.66 -5.65
CA ASN A 161 -7.98 8.96 -4.48
C ASN A 161 -6.97 7.84 -4.80
N SER A 162 -6.92 7.34 -6.04
CA SER A 162 -6.13 6.15 -6.39
C SER A 162 -4.64 6.28 -6.05
N GLU A 163 -4.01 7.41 -6.38
CA GLU A 163 -2.60 7.65 -6.08
C GLU A 163 -2.30 7.65 -4.56
N TYR A 164 -3.25 8.07 -3.71
CA TYR A 164 -3.10 8.00 -2.25
C TYR A 164 -3.18 6.56 -1.71
N TYR A 165 -4.01 5.70 -2.33
CA TYR A 165 -4.19 4.32 -1.88
C TYR A 165 -3.13 3.36 -2.44
N VAL A 166 -2.80 3.48 -3.73
CA VAL A 166 -1.99 2.49 -4.47
C VAL A 166 -0.81 3.09 -5.24
N GLY A 167 -0.56 4.41 -5.14
CA GLY A 167 0.59 5.07 -5.79
C GLY A 167 0.50 5.19 -7.33
N VAL A 168 -0.62 4.78 -7.94
CA VAL A 168 -0.85 4.82 -9.39
C VAL A 168 -2.20 5.51 -9.69
N PRO A 169 -2.38 6.11 -10.87
CA PRO A 169 -3.67 6.70 -11.25
C PRO A 169 -4.68 5.61 -11.61
N SER A 170 -5.97 5.90 -11.41
CA SER A 170 -7.07 4.93 -11.62
C SER A 170 -7.24 4.44 -13.07
N SER A 171 -6.61 5.12 -14.04
CA SER A 171 -6.53 4.69 -15.44
C SER A 171 -5.60 3.48 -15.68
N SER A 172 -4.85 3.04 -14.66
CA SER A 172 -3.88 1.94 -14.76
C SER A 172 -4.52 0.55 -14.61
N TYR A 173 -5.80 0.49 -14.24
CA TYR A 173 -6.54 -0.73 -13.92
C TYR A 173 -8.02 -0.58 -14.34
N THR A 174 -8.79 -1.67 -14.29
CA THR A 174 -10.21 -1.71 -14.70
C THR A 174 -11.18 -1.51 -13.54
N GLU A 175 -10.84 -2.03 -12.35
CA GLU A 175 -11.59 -1.92 -11.12
C GLU A 175 -10.61 -1.80 -9.93
N GLY A 176 -10.97 -1.09 -8.86
CA GLY A 176 -10.13 -0.97 -7.68
C GLY A 176 -10.93 -0.66 -6.42
N LEU A 177 -10.62 -1.37 -5.33
CA LEU A 177 -11.30 -1.26 -4.04
C LEU A 177 -10.29 -1.29 -2.91
N ALA A 178 -10.35 -0.32 -2.00
CA ALA A 178 -9.56 -0.30 -0.77
C ALA A 178 -10.43 -0.64 0.44
N SER A 179 -9.89 -1.44 1.34
CA SER A 179 -10.38 -1.66 2.70
C SER A 179 -9.40 -0.97 3.66
N ASP A 180 -9.72 0.27 4.04
CA ASP A 180 -8.86 1.14 4.88
C ASP A 180 -9.46 1.24 6.28
N SER A 181 -8.62 1.47 7.30
CA SER A 181 -9.16 1.68 8.65
C SER A 181 -10.07 2.90 8.71
N ALA A 182 -11.20 2.76 9.41
CA ALA A 182 -12.11 3.85 9.71
C ALA A 182 -11.50 4.93 10.64
N ILE A 183 -10.31 4.66 11.21
CA ILE A 183 -9.60 5.54 12.12
C ILE A 183 -8.21 5.86 11.53
N GLY A 184 -7.99 7.09 11.09
CA GLY A 184 -6.75 7.52 10.41
C GLY A 184 -5.46 7.50 11.27
N SER A 185 -5.54 7.08 12.53
CA SER A 185 -4.39 6.77 13.39
C SER A 185 -4.08 5.27 13.47
N ILE A 186 -4.64 4.46 12.58
CA ILE A 186 -4.35 3.04 12.43
C ILE A 186 -3.84 2.80 11.01
N ALA A 187 -2.60 2.33 10.88
CA ALA A 187 -1.97 2.05 9.58
C ALA A 187 -2.41 0.69 9.03
N HIS A 188 -3.68 0.59 8.62
CA HIS A 188 -4.25 -0.60 7.97
C HIS A 188 -4.95 -0.20 6.67
N SER A 189 -4.48 -0.77 5.56
CA SER A 189 -5.01 -0.58 4.21
C SER A 189 -4.78 -1.85 3.39
N VAL A 190 -5.85 -2.40 2.83
CA VAL A 190 -5.79 -3.54 1.90
C VAL A 190 -6.46 -3.11 0.61
N CYS A 191 -5.68 -2.92 -0.44
CA CYS A 191 -6.17 -2.44 -1.73
C CYS A 191 -6.09 -3.57 -2.76
N LEU A 192 -7.22 -3.92 -3.37
CA LEU A 192 -7.32 -4.90 -4.43
C LEU A 192 -7.65 -4.19 -5.75
N LEU A 193 -6.85 -4.45 -6.78
CA LEU A 193 -7.00 -3.91 -8.13
C LEU A 193 -7.25 -5.05 -9.11
N ARG A 194 -8.13 -4.82 -10.08
CA ARG A 194 -8.31 -5.68 -11.25
C ARG A 194 -7.65 -5.03 -12.45
N ALA A 195 -6.70 -5.72 -13.08
CA ALA A 195 -6.10 -5.29 -14.33
C ALA A 195 -6.97 -5.70 -15.53
N LYS A 196 -6.48 -5.47 -16.74
CA LYS A 196 -7.14 -5.94 -17.97
C LYS A 196 -6.94 -7.44 -18.21
N ASP A 197 -5.78 -7.95 -17.82
CA ASP A 197 -5.29 -9.31 -18.04
C ASP A 197 -4.07 -9.54 -17.12
N ALA A 198 -3.52 -10.76 -17.12
CA ALA A 198 -2.44 -11.14 -16.22
C ALA A 198 -1.10 -10.45 -16.52
N ASP A 199 -0.83 -10.09 -17.78
CA ASP A 199 0.40 -9.38 -18.16
C ASP A 199 0.32 -7.92 -17.70
N ALA A 200 -0.84 -7.28 -17.87
CA ALA A 200 -1.12 -5.96 -17.31
C ALA A 200 -1.04 -5.96 -15.77
N ALA A 201 -1.54 -7.01 -15.10
CA ALA A 201 -1.43 -7.15 -13.64
C ALA A 201 0.04 -7.25 -13.19
N ALA A 202 0.89 -7.99 -13.92
CA ALA A 202 2.31 -8.13 -13.60
C ALA A 202 3.11 -6.81 -13.76
N ALA A 203 2.69 -5.93 -14.67
CA ALA A 203 3.23 -4.56 -14.77
C ALA A 203 2.70 -3.67 -13.64
N LEU A 204 1.38 -3.66 -13.43
CA LEU A 204 0.68 -2.88 -12.40
C LEU A 204 1.23 -3.18 -10.99
N ALA A 205 1.51 -4.44 -10.66
CA ALA A 205 2.09 -4.83 -9.39
C ALA A 205 3.45 -4.16 -9.11
N LYS A 206 4.34 -4.08 -10.12
CA LYS A 206 5.64 -3.40 -9.99
C LYS A 206 5.49 -1.89 -9.85
N ASP A 207 4.53 -1.31 -10.58
CA ASP A 207 4.21 0.11 -10.46
C ASP A 207 3.69 0.44 -9.05
N VAL A 208 2.76 -0.36 -8.51
CA VAL A 208 2.23 -0.22 -7.15
C VAL A 208 3.34 -0.42 -6.11
N GLU A 209 4.16 -1.47 -6.22
CA GLU A 209 5.27 -1.74 -5.29
C GLU A 209 6.31 -0.60 -5.25
N SER A 210 6.57 0.05 -6.38
CA SER A 210 7.54 1.16 -6.48
C SER A 210 6.98 2.53 -6.09
N LYS A 211 5.65 2.71 -6.00
CA LYS A 211 5.00 4.02 -5.81
C LYS A 211 4.09 4.11 -4.58
N ALA A 212 3.60 2.99 -4.06
CA ALA A 212 2.79 2.98 -2.84
C ALA A 212 3.62 3.48 -1.64
N ASN A 213 3.00 4.30 -0.81
CA ASN A 213 3.65 4.89 0.36
C ASN A 213 3.12 4.25 1.66
N PRO A 214 3.89 3.38 2.35
CA PRO A 214 3.48 2.81 3.64
C PRO A 214 3.36 3.85 4.76
N ALA A 215 3.93 5.05 4.56
CA ALA A 215 3.80 6.23 5.42
C ALA A 215 2.84 7.27 4.83
N LYS A 216 1.73 6.84 4.19
CA LYS A 216 0.71 7.76 3.66
C LYS A 216 -0.07 8.52 4.75
N TRP A 217 -0.11 8.00 5.97
CA TRP A 217 -0.75 8.64 7.13
C TRP A 217 0.26 9.51 7.89
N ILE A 218 -0.18 10.66 8.39
CA ILE A 218 0.71 11.61 9.10
C ILE A 218 1.14 11.15 10.51
N CYS A 219 0.30 10.34 11.17
CA CYS A 219 0.53 9.90 12.56
C CYS A 219 1.19 8.52 12.67
N VAL A 220 1.13 7.71 11.61
CA VAL A 220 1.45 6.28 11.64
C VAL A 220 2.02 5.80 10.31
N THR A 221 2.72 4.68 10.33
CA THR A 221 3.29 4.02 9.14
C THR A 221 3.00 2.53 9.26
N ALA A 222 2.68 1.87 8.16
CA ALA A 222 2.45 0.43 8.18
C ALA A 222 3.73 -0.32 8.57
N GLU A 223 3.62 -1.30 9.47
CA GLU A 223 4.77 -2.14 9.86
C GLU A 223 5.30 -2.94 8.67
N LYS A 224 4.38 -3.39 7.81
CA LYS A 224 4.69 -4.22 6.66
C LYS A 224 3.89 -3.78 5.43
N MET A 225 4.60 -3.60 4.32
CA MET A 225 4.02 -3.46 2.99
C MET A 225 4.29 -4.73 2.19
N ILE A 226 3.28 -5.25 1.50
CA ILE A 226 3.41 -6.40 0.60
C ILE A 226 2.60 -6.09 -0.66
N VAL A 227 3.18 -6.35 -1.83
CA VAL A 227 2.44 -6.39 -3.10
C VAL A 227 2.47 -7.81 -3.66
N LYS A 228 1.33 -8.28 -4.16
CA LYS A 228 1.19 -9.58 -4.83
C LYS A 228 0.32 -9.45 -6.08
N GLN A 229 0.48 -10.41 -6.99
CA GLN A 229 -0.31 -10.54 -8.21
C GLN A 229 -0.77 -11.98 -8.37
N LYS A 230 -1.97 -12.17 -8.91
CA LYS A 230 -2.55 -13.49 -9.21
C LYS A 230 -3.62 -13.36 -10.28
N GLY A 231 -3.40 -13.98 -11.44
CA GLY A 231 -4.26 -13.75 -12.60
C GLY A 231 -4.27 -12.27 -12.98
N ASP A 232 -5.45 -11.70 -13.18
CA ASP A 232 -5.67 -10.27 -13.43
C ASP A 232 -5.65 -9.41 -12.15
N LEU A 233 -5.59 -10.00 -10.95
CA LEU A 233 -5.64 -9.27 -9.69
C LEU A 233 -4.25 -8.82 -9.20
N VAL A 234 -4.20 -7.61 -8.64
CA VAL A 234 -3.06 -7.07 -7.88
C VAL A 234 -3.53 -6.68 -6.48
N LEU A 235 -2.84 -7.17 -5.46
CA LEU A 235 -3.10 -6.89 -4.05
C LEU A 235 -1.96 -6.06 -3.47
N LEU A 236 -2.29 -4.93 -2.85
CA LEU A 236 -1.42 -4.15 -1.96
C LEU A 236 -1.92 -4.31 -0.52
N ILE A 237 -1.02 -4.65 0.39
CA ILE A 237 -1.26 -4.79 1.81
C ILE A 237 -0.33 -3.81 2.54
N MET A 238 -0.90 -2.98 3.43
CA MET A 238 -0.19 -2.10 4.34
C MET A 238 -0.83 -2.26 5.72
N ALA A 239 -0.23 -3.06 6.60
CA ALA A 239 -0.83 -3.45 7.88
C ALA A 239 0.23 -3.73 8.97
N SER A 240 -0.21 -4.22 10.13
CA SER A 240 0.66 -4.93 11.08
C SER A 240 1.28 -6.17 10.43
N SER A 241 2.40 -6.63 10.98
CA SER A 241 3.14 -7.76 10.43
C SER A 241 2.33 -9.06 10.41
N SER A 242 1.53 -9.33 11.46
CA SER A 242 0.67 -10.52 11.56
C SER A 242 -0.47 -10.52 10.56
N ASN A 243 -1.20 -9.39 10.47
CA ASN A 243 -2.32 -9.25 9.54
C ASN A 243 -1.80 -9.31 8.10
N ALA A 244 -0.70 -8.62 7.80
CA ALA A 244 -0.11 -8.61 6.47
C ALA A 244 0.27 -10.02 5.99
N ASP A 245 0.88 -10.86 6.84
CA ASP A 245 1.24 -12.22 6.46
C ASP A 245 0.02 -13.14 6.30
N THR A 246 -1.00 -13.02 7.14
CA THR A 246 -2.25 -13.79 7.01
C THR A 246 -3.00 -13.44 5.72
N ILE A 247 -3.21 -12.15 5.45
CA ILE A 247 -3.83 -11.62 4.22
C ILE A 247 -3.06 -12.09 2.99
N SER A 248 -1.72 -12.03 3.06
CA SER A 248 -0.83 -12.45 1.97
C SER A 248 -0.90 -13.95 1.68
N ALA A 249 -1.08 -14.79 2.71
CA ALA A 249 -1.27 -16.23 2.56
C ALA A 249 -2.68 -16.57 2.05
N ASN A 250 -3.72 -15.85 2.48
CA ASN A 250 -5.07 -16.03 1.98
C ASN A 250 -5.16 -15.72 0.47
N PHE A 251 -4.49 -14.66 0.01
CA PHE A 251 -4.40 -14.33 -1.42
C PHE A 251 -3.75 -15.46 -2.26
N ASP A 252 -2.67 -16.07 -1.76
CA ASP A 252 -2.02 -17.22 -2.41
C ASP A 252 -2.95 -18.44 -2.53
N ASN A 253 -3.93 -18.57 -1.63
CA ASN A 253 -4.89 -19.68 -1.60
C ASN A 253 -6.22 -19.42 -2.35
N LEU A 254 -6.51 -18.18 -2.77
CA LEU A 254 -7.71 -17.86 -3.56
C LEU A 254 -7.87 -18.75 -4.79
N SER A 255 -9.08 -19.22 -5.07
CA SER A 255 -9.42 -19.87 -6.35
C SER A 255 -9.94 -18.81 -7.32
N VAL A 256 -9.03 -18.31 -8.17
CA VAL A 256 -9.27 -17.34 -9.26
C VAL A 256 -8.93 -17.97 -10.60
#